data_AF-A0A7X4IW07-F1
#
_entry.id   AF-A0A7X4IW07-F1
#
_cell.length_a   1.000
_cell.length_b   1.000
_cell.length_c   1.000
_cell.angle_alpha   90.00
_cell.angle_beta   90.00
_cell.angle_gamma   90.00
#
_symmetry.space_group_name_H-M   'P 1'
#
loop_
_entity.id
_entity.type
_entity.pdbx_description
1 polymer ?
#
loop_
_entity_poly.entity_id
_entity_poly.type
_entity_poly.pdbx_seq_one_letter_code
_entity_poly.pdbx_strand_id
1 'polypeptide(L)'
;MTRNRLGDLHDHLMARVEALGDESVKGEALKDEIARSRAAAQVAGTIIDNARLALDAEKHFASRSNGAAREKRPAMLTVERNG
;
A
#
# COMPACT_ATOMS: atom_id res chain seq x y z
N MET A 1 14.11 4.30 10.13
CA MET A 1 13.34 3.03 10.03
C MET A 1 12.68 2.97 8.67
N THR A 2 12.65 1.80 8.03
CA THR A 2 11.97 1.60 6.75
C THR A 2 10.46 1.65 6.97
N ARG A 3 9.76 2.51 6.22
CA ARG A 3 8.28 2.62 6.23
C ARG A 3 7.71 1.72 5.14
N ASN A 4 7.36 0.49 5.50
CA ASN A 4 6.94 -0.57 4.58
C ASN A 4 5.61 -1.23 4.95
N ARG A 5 4.89 -0.69 5.94
CA ARG A 5 3.58 -1.21 6.38
C ARG A 5 2.45 -0.42 5.72
N LEU A 6 1.28 -1.04 5.61
CA LEU A 6 0.07 -0.34 5.14
C LEU A 6 -0.36 0.80 6.09
N GLY A 7 -0.09 0.66 7.39
CA GLY A 7 -0.30 1.75 8.36
C GLY A 7 0.56 2.97 8.03
N ASP A 8 1.84 2.76 7.72
CA ASP A 8 2.75 3.87 7.35
C ASP A 8 2.29 4.59 6.07
N LEU A 9 1.72 3.84 5.12
CA LEU A 9 1.12 4.38 3.90
C LEU A 9 -0.10 5.25 4.23
N HIS A 10 -0.99 4.75 5.09
CA HIS A 10 -2.17 5.49 5.54
C HIS A 10 -1.79 6.82 6.20
N ASP A 11 -0.86 6.79 7.14
CA ASP A 11 -0.38 7.99 7.84
C ASP A 11 0.22 9.00 6.85
N HIS A 12 0.96 8.52 5.84
CA HIS A 12 1.51 9.41 4.82
C HIS A 12 0.43 10.06 3.95
N LEU A 13 -0.61 9.31 3.57
CA LEU A 13 -1.72 9.86 2.79
C LEU A 13 -2.53 10.87 3.60
N MET A 14 -2.75 10.62 4.90
CA MET A 14 -3.43 11.57 5.77
C MET A 14 -2.65 12.87 5.92
N ALA A 15 -1.33 12.81 6.09
CA ALA A 15 -0.48 14.00 6.11
C ALA A 15 -0.56 14.82 4.81
N ARG A 16 -0.76 14.17 3.65
CA ARG A 16 -0.99 14.85 2.37
C ARG A 16 -2.36 15.53 2.31
N VAL A 17 -3.39 14.91 2.88
CA VAL A 17 -4.72 15.52 3.00
C VAL A 17 -4.67 16.76 3.91
N GLU A 18 -3.98 16.67 5.04
CA GLU A 18 -3.76 17.81 5.93
C GLU A 18 -3.03 18.95 5.22
N ALA A 19 -1.95 18.64 4.50
CA ALA A 19 -1.19 19.63 3.73
C ALA A 19 -2.01 20.32 2.62
N LEU A 20 -2.96 19.61 1.99
CA LEU A 20 -3.88 20.20 1.02
C LEU A 20 -4.91 21.14 1.66
N GLY A 21 -5.23 20.94 2.93
CA GLY A 21 -6.15 21.77 3.70
C GLY A 21 -5.49 23.02 4.31
N ASP A 22 -4.17 23.14 4.24
CA ASP A 22 -3.44 24.30 4.78
C ASP A 22 -3.68 25.54 3.92
N GLU A 23 -4.52 26.45 4.41
CA GLU A 23 -4.88 27.70 3.74
C GLU A 23 -3.70 28.66 3.53
N SER A 24 -2.56 28.43 4.19
CA SER A 24 -1.34 29.22 3.99
C SER A 24 -0.60 28.86 2.70
N VAL A 25 -0.82 27.65 2.16
CA VAL A 25 -0.18 27.16 0.92
C VAL A 25 -0.99 27.62 -0.29
N LYS A 26 -0.40 28.48 -1.13
CA LYS A 26 -1.10 29.14 -2.25
C LYS A 26 -0.27 29.15 -3.53
N GLY A 27 -0.93 29.53 -4.63
CA GLY A 27 -0.27 29.75 -5.92
C GLY A 27 0.44 28.50 -6.42
N GLU A 28 1.71 28.63 -6.78
CA GLU A 28 2.49 27.52 -7.34
C GLU A 28 2.74 26.40 -6.31
N ALA A 29 2.97 26.76 -5.05
CA ALA A 29 3.17 25.76 -3.99
C ALA A 29 1.94 24.86 -3.79
N LEU A 30 0.73 25.42 -3.94
CA LEU A 30 -0.51 24.66 -3.89
C LEU A 30 -0.64 23.71 -5.09
N LYS A 31 -0.31 24.17 -6.30
CA LYS A 31 -0.32 23.30 -7.49
C LYS A 31 0.67 22.14 -7.33
N ASP A 32 1.86 22.42 -6.82
CA ASP A 32 2.87 21.40 -6.54
C ASP A 32 2.38 20.40 -5.51
N GLU A 33 1.72 20.84 -4.43
CA GLU A 33 1.17 19.92 -3.43
C GLU A 33 0.03 19.07 -3.97
N ILE A 34 -0.83 19.63 -4.82
CA ILE A 34 -1.86 18.86 -5.54
C ILE A 34 -1.21 17.78 -6.42
N ALA A 35 -0.16 18.14 -7.17
CA ALA A 35 0.56 17.19 -8.03
C ALA A 35 1.22 16.07 -7.21
N ARG A 36 1.90 16.42 -6.10
CA ARG A 36 2.50 15.45 -5.18
C ARG A 36 1.46 14.53 -4.56
N SER A 37 0.34 15.08 -4.11
CA SER A 37 -0.75 14.32 -3.50
C SER A 37 -1.38 13.33 -4.47
N ARG A 38 -1.59 13.75 -5.74
CA ARG A 38 -2.06 12.84 -6.80
C ARG A 38 -1.10 11.70 -7.07
N ALA A 39 0.19 12.01 -7.21
CA ALA A 39 1.21 10.98 -7.42
C ALA A 39 1.27 9.99 -6.25
N ALA A 40 1.21 10.48 -5.01
CA ALA A 40 1.18 9.63 -3.81
C ALA A 40 -0.07 8.72 -3.79
N ALA A 41 -1.25 9.26 -4.11
CA ALA A 41 -2.49 8.50 -4.17
C ALA A 41 -2.44 7.40 -5.26
N GLN A 42 -1.83 7.69 -6.41
CA GLN A 42 -1.67 6.70 -7.48
C GLN A 42 -0.77 5.54 -7.06
N VAL A 43 0.38 5.84 -6.46
CA VAL A 43 1.31 4.79 -5.96
C VAL A 43 0.64 3.99 -4.84
N ALA A 44 -0.10 4.65 -3.95
CA ALA A 44 -0.86 3.99 -2.90
C ALA A 44 -1.90 3.01 -3.45
N GLY A 45 -2.58 3.36 -4.55
CA GLY A 45 -3.51 2.47 -5.24
C GLY A 45 -2.85 1.15 -5.64
N THR A 46 -1.69 1.22 -6.30
CA THR A 46 -0.92 0.02 -6.69
C THR A 46 -0.51 -0.83 -5.48
N ILE A 47 -0.12 -0.20 -4.36
CA ILE A 47 0.23 -0.92 -3.13
C ILE A 47 -1.00 -1.65 -2.55
N ILE A 48 -2.14 -0.98 -2.51
CA ILE A 48 -3.39 -1.56 -2.00
C ILE A 48 -3.84 -2.73 -2.88
N ASP A 49 -3.73 -2.61 -4.20
CA ASP A 49 -4.10 -3.70 -5.12
C ASP A 49 -3.19 -4.91 -4.97
N ASN A 50 -1.88 -4.70 -4.76
CA ASN A 50 -0.97 -5.79 -4.41
C ASN A 50 -1.32 -6.44 -3.07
N ALA A 51 -1.71 -5.65 -2.06
CA ALA A 51 -2.15 -6.18 -0.77
C ALA A 51 -3.46 -6.98 -0.88
N ARG A 52 -4.40 -6.53 -1.71
CA ARG A 52 -5.64 -7.27 -2.01
C ARG A 52 -5.34 -8.59 -2.71
N LEU A 53 -4.47 -8.58 -3.71
CA LEU A 53 -4.04 -9.80 -4.40
C LEU A 53 -3.38 -10.80 -3.43
N ALA A 54 -2.55 -10.31 -2.50
CA ALA A 54 -1.95 -11.14 -1.47
C ALA A 54 -2.99 -11.76 -0.53
N LEU A 55 -3.97 -10.97 -0.10
CA LEU A 55 -5.08 -11.43 0.75
C LEU A 55 -5.96 -12.46 0.05
N ASP A 56 -6.31 -12.23 -1.21
CA ASP A 56 -7.18 -13.13 -1.97
C ASP A 56 -6.49 -14.46 -2.26
N ALA A 57 -5.20 -14.44 -2.53
CA ALA A 57 -4.43 -15.66 -2.65
C ALA A 57 -4.38 -16.44 -1.32
N GLU A 58 -4.16 -15.76 -0.19
CA GLU A 58 -4.18 -16.40 1.13
C GLU A 58 -5.54 -17.06 1.41
N LYS A 59 -6.65 -16.35 1.14
CA LYS A 59 -8.01 -16.91 1.25
C LYS A 59 -8.20 -18.13 0.35
N HIS A 60 -7.75 -18.07 -0.89
CA HIS A 60 -7.85 -19.17 -1.85
C HIS A 60 -7.02 -20.40 -1.42
N PHE A 61 -5.86 -20.21 -0.79
CA PHE A 61 -5.08 -21.33 -0.27
C PHE A 61 -5.67 -21.90 1.02
N ALA A 62 -6.16 -21.04 1.93
CA ALA A 62 -6.83 -21.47 3.16
C ALA A 62 -8.10 -22.30 2.87
N SER A 63 -8.86 -21.93 1.83
CA SER A 63 -10.05 -22.68 1.42
C SER A 63 -9.74 -24.02 0.73
N ARG A 64 -8.53 -24.19 0.16
CA ARG A 64 -8.10 -25.44 -0.49
C ARG A 64 -7.37 -26.44 0.42
N SER A 65 -6.97 -26.05 1.63
CA SER A 65 -6.27 -26.94 2.57
C SER A 65 -7.26 -27.54 3.57
N ASN A 66 -7.76 -28.77 3.37
CA ASN A 66 -7.12 -29.99 3.88
C ASN A 66 -5.60 -30.07 3.61
N GLY A 67 -4.81 -29.41 4.45
CA GLY A 67 -3.42 -29.78 4.79
C GLY A 67 -2.28 -29.76 3.76
N ALA A 68 -2.50 -29.87 2.44
CA ALA A 68 -1.43 -30.27 1.51
C ALA A 68 -1.38 -29.46 0.20
N ALA A 69 -0.95 -28.20 0.24
CA ALA A 69 -0.51 -27.49 -0.98
C ALA A 69 0.35 -26.25 -0.73
N ARG A 70 1.23 -26.25 0.28
CA ARG A 70 2.15 -25.12 0.54
C ARG A 70 3.22 -24.92 -0.56
N GLU A 71 3.36 -25.88 -1.48
CA GLU A 71 4.58 -26.06 -2.27
C GLU A 71 4.62 -25.30 -3.63
N LYS A 72 3.55 -24.62 -4.04
CA LYS A 72 3.52 -23.82 -5.29
C LYS A 72 2.78 -22.49 -5.11
N ARG A 73 3.27 -21.61 -4.23
CA ARG A 73 2.80 -20.21 -4.15
C ARG A 73 3.65 -19.34 -5.09
N PRO A 74 3.03 -18.42 -5.86
CA PRO A 74 3.74 -17.35 -6.56
C PRO A 74 4.69 -16.58 -5.61
N ALA A 75 5.87 -16.20 -6.08
CA ALA A 75 6.93 -15.59 -5.25
C ALA A 75 6.48 -14.30 -4.51
N MET A 76 5.57 -13.53 -5.10
CA MET A 76 4.98 -12.34 -4.42
C MET A 76 4.13 -12.68 -3.19
N LEU A 77 3.78 -13.96 -3.01
CA LEU A 77 2.95 -14.48 -1.92
C LEU A 77 3.76 -15.31 -0.93
N THR A 78 5.05 -15.51 -1.19
CA THR A 78 5.96 -16.14 -0.24
C THR A 78 6.60 -15.04 0.58
N VAL A 79 6.27 -14.98 1.88
CA VAL A 79 7.03 -14.13 2.81
C VAL A 79 8.39 -14.80 2.98
N GLU A 80 9.46 -14.16 2.49
CA GLU A 80 10.81 -14.59 2.84
C GLU A 80 10.95 -14.47 4.36
N ARG A 81 11.10 -15.62 5.00
CA ARG A 81 11.26 -15.69 6.44
C ARG A 81 12.69 -15.25 6.72
N ASN A 82 12.88 -13.94 6.89
CA ASN A 82 14.15 -13.39 7.35
C ASN A 82 14.44 -14.01 8.72
N GLY A 83 15.47 -14.85 8.76
CA GLY A 83 16.00 -15.46 9.98
C GLY A 83 16.65 -14.45 10.89
#